data_AF-S8C7B6-F1
#
_entry.id   AF-S8C7B6-F1
#
_cell.length_a   1.000
_cell.length_b   1.000
_cell.length_c   1.000
_cell.angle_alpha   90.00
_cell.angle_beta   90.00
_cell.angle_gamma   90.00
#
_symmetry.space_group_name_H-M   'P 1'
#
loop_
_entity.id
_entity.type
_entity.pdbx_description
1 polymer ?
#
loop_
_entity_poly.entity_id
_entity_poly.type
_entity_poly.pdbx_seq_one_letter_code
_entity_poly.pdbx_strand_id
1 'polypeptide(L)'
;NSLPNDMAVYIASTLEVADVCSLGSCSRYWREICCSDSVWWALYRDRWPEFSAGVGFSSQGWRGMYISKHNEMASKAESLKQFLERAASYESLEVGNYSKAIQLLNSMRFEFKDVQIFFLKPSLCVLLNVVALHYCILCLNLPAEDLIEALSRCSVSERQVCVQWWKLGRWFYGFRLRDEMHSRNVSLRDLAATGGEEVLRVLHRGAIHEVIRVQILTPKQPTHASWSHQQA
;
A
#
# COMPACT_ATOMS: atom_id res chain seq x y z
N ASN A 1 11.90 43.11 4.99
CA ASN A 1 12.88 42.13 4.50
C ASN A 1 12.15 40.84 4.16
N SER A 2 11.83 40.65 2.88
CA SER A 2 11.33 39.37 2.36
C SER A 2 12.50 38.45 2.03
N LEU A 3 12.30 37.15 2.19
CA LEU A 3 13.25 36.14 1.74
C LEU A 3 13.48 36.30 0.22
N PRO A 4 14.69 36.01 -0.30
CA PRO A 4 14.89 35.89 -1.75
C PRO A 4 13.96 34.85 -2.38
N ASN A 5 13.43 35.14 -3.57
CA ASN A 5 12.41 34.30 -4.22
C ASN A 5 12.92 32.90 -4.57
N ASP A 6 14.18 32.77 -4.96
CA ASP A 6 14.84 31.50 -5.24
C ASP A 6 14.88 30.60 -4.00
N MET A 7 15.19 31.17 -2.83
CA MET A 7 15.14 30.44 -1.56
C MET A 7 13.70 30.08 -1.17
N ALA A 8 12.74 30.97 -1.39
CA ALA A 8 11.33 30.69 -1.12
C ALA A 8 10.78 29.55 -1.99
N VAL A 9 11.12 29.55 -3.29
CA VAL A 9 10.76 28.47 -4.22
C VAL A 9 11.42 27.16 -3.79
N TYR A 10 12.70 27.20 -3.41
CA TYR A 10 13.41 26.01 -2.92
C TYR A 10 12.69 25.41 -1.70
N ILE A 11 12.40 26.23 -0.68
CA ILE A 11 11.66 25.79 0.52
C ILE A 11 10.33 25.18 0.12
N ALA A 12 9.50 25.89 -0.64
CA ALA A 12 8.18 25.41 -1.05
C ALA A 12 8.24 24.11 -1.87
N SER A 13 9.30 23.92 -2.66
CA SER A 13 9.50 22.71 -3.49
C SER A 13 9.86 21.45 -2.70
N THR A 14 10.28 21.60 -1.43
CA THR A 14 10.63 20.47 -0.54
C THR A 14 9.49 20.03 0.38
N LEU A 15 8.37 20.76 0.36
CA LEU A 15 7.22 20.53 1.22
C LEU A 15 6.22 19.56 0.61
N GLU A 16 5.38 18.96 1.45
CA GLU A 16 4.22 18.22 0.95
C GLU A 16 3.15 19.19 0.41
N VAL A 17 2.28 18.72 -0.48
CA VAL A 17 1.23 19.57 -1.10
C VAL A 17 0.34 20.25 -0.08
N ALA A 18 0.02 19.58 1.03
CA ALA A 18 -0.78 20.16 2.11
C ALA A 18 -0.08 21.35 2.76
N ASP A 19 1.23 21.26 2.97
CA ASP A 19 2.05 22.32 3.56
C ASP A 19 2.27 23.46 2.57
N VAL A 20 2.44 23.18 1.28
CA VAL A 20 2.48 24.21 0.22
C VAL A 20 1.18 25.02 0.19
N CYS A 21 0.02 24.36 0.31
CA CYS A 21 -1.27 25.04 0.37
C CYS A 21 -1.42 25.88 1.65
N SER A 22 -0.97 25.34 2.79
CA SER A 22 -1.00 26.04 4.08
C SER A 22 -0.09 27.28 4.05
N LEU A 23 1.14 27.14 3.56
CA LEU A 23 2.12 28.21 3.41
C LEU A 23 1.62 29.31 2.46
N GLY A 24 1.05 28.93 1.32
CA GLY A 24 0.44 29.86 0.36
C GLY A 24 -0.75 30.63 0.94
N SER A 25 -1.36 30.13 2.00
CA SER A 25 -2.46 30.83 2.70
C SER A 25 -1.97 31.86 3.71
N CYS A 26 -0.70 31.82 4.14
CA CYS A 26 -0.15 32.70 5.17
C CYS A 26 0.07 34.15 4.69
N SER A 27 0.35 34.40 3.41
CA SER A 27 0.58 35.76 2.89
C SER A 27 0.44 35.84 1.37
N ARG A 28 0.32 37.06 0.81
CA ARG A 28 0.32 37.28 -0.65
C ARG A 28 1.64 36.82 -1.28
N TYR A 29 2.77 37.13 -0.64
CA TYR A 29 4.10 36.71 -1.07
C TYR A 29 4.18 35.19 -1.23
N TRP A 30 3.85 34.43 -0.18
CA TRP A 30 3.87 32.97 -0.23
C TRP A 30 2.84 32.39 -1.19
N ARG A 31 1.68 33.05 -1.37
CA ARG A 31 0.68 32.64 -2.36
C ARG A 31 1.25 32.66 -3.77
N GLU A 32 1.97 33.71 -4.14
CA GLU A 32 2.62 33.84 -5.45
C GLU A 32 3.69 32.76 -5.64
N ILE A 33 4.55 32.54 -4.64
CA ILE A 33 5.58 31.50 -4.67
C ILE A 33 4.97 30.10 -4.77
N CYS A 34 3.98 29.76 -3.94
CA CYS A 34 3.35 28.43 -3.92
C CYS A 34 2.49 28.14 -5.16
N CYS A 35 2.08 29.19 -5.89
CA CYS A 35 1.40 29.03 -7.19
C CYS A 35 2.38 28.91 -8.37
N SER A 36 3.69 29.07 -8.15
CA SER A 36 4.68 29.06 -9.23
C SER A 36 4.85 27.66 -9.85
N ASP A 37 5.01 27.63 -11.18
CA ASP A 37 5.16 26.37 -11.92
C ASP A 37 6.42 25.59 -11.55
N SER A 38 7.48 26.27 -11.08
CA SER A 38 8.69 25.62 -10.58
C SER A 38 8.43 24.76 -9.34
N VAL A 39 7.56 25.22 -8.42
CA VAL A 39 7.19 24.44 -7.22
C VAL A 39 6.39 23.21 -7.65
N TRP A 40 5.37 23.39 -8.49
CA TRP A 40 4.54 22.28 -8.93
C TRP A 40 5.28 21.28 -9.83
N TRP A 41 6.25 21.73 -10.63
CA TRP A 41 7.16 20.84 -11.35
C TRP A 41 7.99 19.99 -10.39
N ALA A 42 8.60 20.62 -9.39
CA ALA A 42 9.39 19.90 -8.39
C ALA A 42 8.56 18.85 -7.67
N LEU A 43 7.34 19.20 -7.22
CA LEU A 43 6.39 18.28 -6.58
C LEU A 43 5.95 17.15 -7.52
N TYR A 44 5.71 17.46 -8.80
CA TYR A 44 5.34 16.46 -9.81
C TYR A 44 6.46 15.45 -10.02
N ARG A 45 7.69 15.93 -10.25
CA ARG A 45 8.87 15.10 -10.48
C ARG A 45 9.23 14.27 -9.25
N ASP A 46 9.09 14.85 -8.06
CA ASP A 46 9.36 14.18 -6.80
C ASP A 46 8.34 13.07 -6.49
N ARG A 47 7.08 13.23 -6.91
CA ARG A 47 6.04 12.22 -6.75
C ARG A 47 6.03 11.14 -7.82
N TRP A 48 6.29 11.51 -9.07
CA TRP A 48 6.26 10.64 -10.24
C TRP A 48 7.55 10.69 -11.08
N PRO A 49 8.72 10.30 -10.53
CA PRO A 49 9.98 10.25 -11.25
C PRO A 49 9.91 9.57 -12.63
N GLU A 50 9.27 8.41 -12.75
CA GLU A 50 9.24 7.65 -14.00
C GLU A 50 8.48 8.38 -15.10
N PHE A 51 7.35 9.02 -14.76
CA PHE A 51 6.55 9.77 -15.72
C PHE A 51 7.19 11.11 -16.08
N SER A 52 7.92 11.73 -15.16
CA SER A 52 8.53 13.05 -15.36
C SER A 52 9.57 13.08 -16.49
N ALA A 53 10.22 11.95 -16.78
CA ALA A 53 11.28 11.85 -17.79
C ALA A 53 10.80 12.07 -19.24
N GLY A 54 9.49 11.97 -19.51
CA GLY A 54 8.91 12.07 -20.86
C GLY A 54 7.96 13.24 -21.09
N VAL A 55 7.75 14.12 -20.11
CA VAL A 55 6.73 15.18 -20.18
C VAL A 55 7.35 16.49 -20.66
N GLY A 56 6.96 16.93 -21.86
CA GLY A 56 7.28 18.27 -22.39
C GLY A 56 6.45 19.38 -21.72
N PHE A 57 6.82 20.65 -21.96
CA PHE A 57 6.10 21.81 -21.42
C PHE A 57 4.60 21.74 -21.73
N SER A 58 3.79 21.66 -20.68
CA SER A 58 2.34 21.58 -20.77
C SER A 58 1.70 22.96 -20.93
N SER A 59 0.71 23.06 -21.82
CA SER A 59 -0.12 24.26 -21.97
C SER A 59 -1.03 24.55 -20.77
N GLN A 60 -1.20 23.58 -19.85
CA GLN A 60 -2.04 23.71 -18.64
C GLN A 60 -1.25 24.11 -17.38
N GLY A 61 0.08 24.27 -17.48
CA GLY A 61 0.96 24.50 -16.34
C GLY A 61 1.15 23.24 -15.46
N TRP A 62 2.21 23.23 -14.66
CA TRP A 62 2.58 22.05 -13.85
C TRP A 62 1.58 21.76 -12.73
N ARG A 63 0.95 22.80 -12.19
CA ARG A 63 -0.12 22.65 -11.20
C ARG A 63 -1.32 21.88 -11.75
N GLY A 64 -1.74 22.24 -12.96
CA GLY A 64 -2.86 21.57 -13.65
C GLY A 64 -2.55 20.10 -13.91
N MET A 65 -1.34 19.81 -14.40
CA MET A 65 -0.86 18.44 -14.60
C MET A 65 -0.83 17.63 -13.31
N TYR A 66 -0.31 18.20 -12.22
CA TYR A 66 -0.27 17.53 -10.92
C TYR A 66 -1.68 17.15 -10.45
N ILE A 67 -2.63 18.09 -10.51
CA ILE A 67 -4.02 17.84 -10.09
C ILE A 67 -4.67 16.78 -10.98
N SER A 68 -4.52 16.89 -12.30
CA SER A 68 -5.06 15.92 -13.26
C SER A 68 -4.53 14.51 -12.99
N LYS A 69 -3.21 14.37 -12.81
CA LYS A 69 -2.56 13.08 -12.53
C LYS A 69 -2.98 12.53 -11.17
N HIS A 70 -3.07 13.37 -10.15
CA HIS A 70 -3.54 12.97 -8.84
C HIS A 70 -4.96 12.40 -8.90
N ASN A 71 -5.87 13.05 -9.62
CA ASN A 71 -7.25 12.59 -9.78
C ASN A 71 -7.32 11.28 -10.58
N GLU A 72 -6.47 11.11 -11.60
CA GLU A 72 -6.33 9.85 -12.33
C GLU A 72 -5.94 8.70 -11.38
N MET A 73 -4.89 8.91 -10.56
CA MET A 73 -4.42 7.91 -9.59
C MET A 73 -5.46 7.63 -8.50
N ALA A 74 -6.18 8.65 -8.04
CA ALA A 74 -7.25 8.50 -7.05
C ALA A 74 -8.40 7.63 -7.59
N SER A 75 -8.80 7.84 -8.85
CA SER A 75 -9.84 7.04 -9.51
C SER A 75 -9.42 5.57 -9.67
N LYS A 76 -8.17 5.33 -10.04
CA LYS A 76 -7.57 3.98 -10.08
C LYS A 76 -7.58 3.31 -8.71
N ALA A 77 -7.20 4.05 -7.66
CA ALA A 77 -7.14 3.53 -6.30
C ALA A 77 -8.52 3.14 -5.79
N GLU A 78 -9.53 3.97 -6.06
CA GLU A 78 -10.92 3.70 -5.72
C GLU A 78 -11.45 2.44 -6.45
N SER A 79 -11.06 2.25 -7.71
CA SER A 79 -11.42 1.04 -8.47
C SER A 79 -10.84 -0.24 -7.84
N LEU A 80 -9.60 -0.19 -7.36
CA LEU A 80 -8.99 -1.32 -6.65
C LEU A 80 -9.66 -1.58 -5.30
N LYS A 81 -9.97 -0.51 -4.55
CA LYS A 81 -10.68 -0.59 -3.27
C LYS A 81 -12.02 -1.31 -3.44
N GLN A 82 -12.83 -0.88 -4.42
CA GLN A 82 -14.11 -1.53 -4.72
C GLN A 82 -13.95 -2.98 -5.17
N PHE A 83 -12.90 -3.30 -5.94
CA PHE A 83 -12.59 -4.69 -6.30
C PHE A 83 -12.33 -5.54 -5.04
N LEU A 84 -11.49 -5.06 -4.13
CA LEU A 84 -11.16 -5.78 -2.91
C LEU A 84 -12.33 -5.88 -1.94
N GLU A 85 -13.16 -4.85 -1.82
CA GLU A 85 -14.39 -4.90 -1.01
C GLU A 85 -15.36 -5.97 -1.51
N ARG A 86 -15.53 -6.11 -2.83
CA ARG A 86 -16.36 -7.18 -3.42
C ARG A 86 -15.71 -8.56 -3.27
N ALA A 87 -14.39 -8.63 -3.31
CA ALA A 87 -13.64 -9.88 -3.23
C ALA A 87 -13.45 -10.40 -1.79
N ALA A 88 -13.49 -9.51 -0.80
CA ALA A 88 -13.34 -9.82 0.60
C ALA A 88 -14.67 -10.27 1.22
N SER A 89 -15.07 -11.51 0.97
CA SER A 89 -16.23 -12.11 1.64
C SER A 89 -15.92 -12.34 3.13
N TYR A 90 -16.75 -11.80 4.03
CA TYR A 90 -16.61 -12.01 5.48
C TYR A 90 -15.20 -11.68 6.03
N GLU A 91 -14.61 -10.56 5.59
CA GLU A 91 -13.27 -10.09 6.02
C GLU A 91 -12.11 -11.05 5.67
N SER A 92 -12.36 -12.00 4.77
CA SER A 92 -11.40 -12.97 4.25
C SER A 92 -11.13 -12.74 2.78
N LEU A 93 -9.86 -12.81 2.38
CA LEU A 93 -9.42 -12.69 0.99
C LEU A 93 -8.68 -13.96 0.56
N GLU A 94 -9.19 -14.61 -0.48
CA GLU A 94 -8.50 -15.73 -1.14
C GLU A 94 -7.26 -15.26 -1.90
N VAL A 95 -6.22 -16.09 -1.91
CA VAL A 95 -4.94 -15.75 -2.57
C VAL A 95 -5.07 -15.47 -4.07
N GLY A 96 -6.06 -16.05 -4.74
CA GLY A 96 -6.33 -15.74 -6.15
C GLY A 96 -6.76 -14.28 -6.35
N ASN A 97 -7.68 -13.79 -5.52
CA ASN A 97 -8.13 -12.40 -5.55
C ASN A 97 -7.02 -11.45 -5.07
N TYR A 98 -6.24 -11.87 -4.09
CA TYR A 98 -5.06 -11.15 -3.62
C TYR A 98 -4.00 -10.96 -4.72
N SER A 99 -3.64 -12.04 -5.42
CA SER A 99 -2.70 -12.00 -6.56
C SER A 99 -3.23 -11.11 -7.68
N LYS A 100 -4.52 -11.21 -7.99
CA LYS A 100 -5.18 -10.33 -8.97
C LYS A 100 -5.13 -8.87 -8.56
N ALA A 101 -5.27 -8.55 -7.27
CA ALA A 101 -5.14 -7.18 -6.77
C ALA A 101 -3.73 -6.61 -6.97
N ILE A 102 -2.68 -7.41 -6.74
CA ILE A 102 -1.29 -7.02 -7.01
C ILE A 102 -1.07 -6.79 -8.51
N GLN A 103 -1.60 -7.66 -9.37
CA GLN A 103 -1.52 -7.49 -10.83
C GLN A 103 -2.25 -6.21 -11.29
N LEU A 104 -3.40 -5.91 -10.69
CA LEU A 104 -4.13 -4.67 -10.96
C LEU A 104 -3.30 -3.44 -10.58
N LEU A 105 -2.69 -3.42 -9.38
CA LEU A 105 -1.77 -2.35 -8.97
C LEU A 105 -0.63 -2.16 -9.99
N ASN A 106 0.00 -3.25 -10.41
CA ASN A 106 1.06 -3.21 -11.40
C ASN A 106 0.60 -2.64 -12.75
N SER A 107 -0.60 -3.02 -13.20
CA SER A 107 -1.19 -2.47 -14.44
C SER A 107 -1.53 -0.97 -14.33
N MET A 108 -1.88 -0.51 -13.13
CA MET A 108 -2.25 0.88 -12.87
C MET A 108 -1.05 1.83 -12.80
N ARG A 109 0.16 1.26 -12.64
CA ARG A 109 1.45 1.95 -12.53
C ARG A 109 1.51 2.97 -11.40
N PHE A 110 1.18 2.51 -10.19
CA PHE A 110 1.35 3.31 -8.99
C PHE A 110 2.81 3.41 -8.61
N GLU A 111 3.31 4.63 -8.40
CA GLU A 111 4.62 4.83 -7.80
C GLU A 111 4.54 4.81 -6.27
N PHE A 112 5.67 4.71 -5.58
CA PHE A 112 5.70 4.50 -4.13
C PHE A 112 4.93 5.56 -3.34
N LYS A 113 5.07 6.83 -3.72
CA LYS A 113 4.34 7.93 -3.07
C LYS A 113 2.84 7.84 -3.26
N ASP A 114 2.38 7.34 -4.39
CA ASP A 114 0.94 7.08 -4.56
C ASP A 114 0.48 5.96 -3.62
N VAL A 115 1.31 4.92 -3.42
CA VAL A 115 0.99 3.85 -2.49
C VAL A 115 0.86 4.37 -1.06
N GLN A 116 1.77 5.25 -0.63
CA GLN A 116 1.69 5.91 0.68
C GLN A 116 0.40 6.75 0.80
N ILE A 117 0.11 7.56 -0.21
CA ILE A 117 -1.05 8.49 -0.20
C ILE A 117 -2.39 7.74 -0.28
N PHE A 118 -2.50 6.68 -1.08
CA PHE A 118 -3.79 6.06 -1.36
C PHE A 118 -4.04 4.76 -0.60
N PHE A 119 -3.00 4.02 -0.23
CA PHE A 119 -3.18 2.68 0.34
C PHE A 119 -2.59 2.51 1.74
N LEU A 120 -1.59 3.29 2.16
CA LEU A 120 -1.04 3.22 3.52
C LEU A 120 -1.76 4.22 4.45
N LYS A 121 -3.06 3.98 4.66
CA LYS A 121 -3.90 4.77 5.56
C LYS A 121 -4.53 3.89 6.64
N PRO A 122 -4.54 4.33 7.91
CA PRO A 122 -5.21 3.60 8.99
C PRO A 122 -6.72 3.44 8.77
N SER A 123 -7.34 4.39 8.07
CA SER A 123 -8.78 4.38 7.74
C SER A 123 -9.19 3.32 6.72
N LEU A 124 -8.24 2.66 6.05
CA LEU A 124 -8.52 1.62 5.07
C LEU A 124 -8.55 0.23 5.71
N CYS A 125 -9.10 -0.76 4.99
CA CYS A 125 -9.00 -2.16 5.39
C CYS A 125 -7.53 -2.61 5.41
N VAL A 126 -7.15 -3.44 6.40
CA VAL A 126 -5.78 -3.95 6.50
C VAL A 126 -5.38 -4.80 5.29
N LEU A 127 -6.34 -5.47 4.64
CA LEU A 127 -6.11 -6.24 3.42
C LEU A 127 -5.56 -5.35 2.29
N LEU A 128 -6.06 -4.11 2.16
CA LEU A 128 -5.52 -3.13 1.21
C LEU A 128 -4.07 -2.78 1.55
N ASN A 129 -3.76 -2.57 2.83
CA ASN A 129 -2.40 -2.27 3.24
C ASN A 129 -1.44 -3.44 2.92
N VAL A 130 -1.86 -4.70 3.13
CA VAL A 130 -1.04 -5.89 2.81
C VAL A 130 -0.83 -6.05 1.31
N VAL A 131 -1.87 -5.84 0.49
CA VAL A 131 -1.75 -5.87 -0.98
C VAL A 131 -0.77 -4.79 -1.45
N ALA A 132 -0.90 -3.58 -0.93
CA ALA A 132 -0.04 -2.45 -1.25
C ALA A 132 1.42 -2.67 -0.80
N LEU A 133 1.63 -3.20 0.41
CA LEU A 133 2.95 -3.54 0.92
C LEU A 133 3.63 -4.59 0.03
N HIS A 134 2.91 -5.65 -0.34
CA HIS A 134 3.49 -6.71 -1.17
C HIS A 134 3.76 -6.24 -2.60
N TYR A 135 2.92 -5.36 -3.15
CA TYR A 135 3.20 -4.66 -4.40
C TYR A 135 4.52 -3.86 -4.34
N CYS A 136 4.75 -3.13 -3.25
CA CYS A 136 5.99 -2.39 -3.06
C CYS A 136 7.22 -3.31 -3.02
N ILE A 137 7.11 -4.47 -2.37
CA ILE A 137 8.19 -5.45 -2.27
C ILE A 137 8.47 -6.09 -3.64
N LEU A 138 7.43 -6.58 -4.33
CA LEU A 138 7.62 -7.39 -5.53
C LEU A 138 7.77 -6.59 -6.83
N CYS A 139 7.00 -5.51 -6.98
CA CYS A 139 6.90 -4.78 -8.24
C CYS A 139 7.76 -3.52 -8.24
N LEU A 140 7.84 -2.82 -7.10
CA LEU A 140 8.70 -1.63 -6.96
C LEU A 140 10.10 -1.96 -6.44
N ASN A 141 10.31 -3.19 -5.94
CA ASN A 141 11.59 -3.69 -5.43
C ASN A 141 12.23 -2.78 -4.37
N LEU A 142 11.40 -2.26 -3.46
CA LEU A 142 11.84 -1.34 -2.42
C LEU A 142 12.55 -2.07 -1.26
N PRO A 143 13.60 -1.47 -0.68
CA PRO A 143 14.29 -2.06 0.46
C PRO A 143 13.42 -2.04 1.72
N ALA A 144 13.65 -2.99 2.62
CA ALA A 144 12.87 -3.15 3.84
C ALA A 144 12.90 -1.91 4.74
N GLU A 145 14.04 -1.20 4.81
CA GLU A 145 14.23 -0.01 5.64
C GLU A 145 13.24 1.11 5.25
N ASP A 146 13.16 1.44 3.96
CA ASP A 146 12.24 2.45 3.41
C ASP A 146 10.77 2.08 3.67
N LEU A 147 10.45 0.79 3.54
CA LEU A 147 9.10 0.28 3.80
C LEU A 147 8.72 0.39 5.27
N ILE A 148 9.61 -0.02 6.17
CA ILE A 148 9.37 0.06 7.63
C ILE A 148 9.20 1.51 8.05
N GLU A 149 10.01 2.42 7.52
CA GLU A 149 9.87 3.86 7.77
C GLU A 149 8.52 4.37 7.26
N ALA A 150 8.15 4.06 6.01
CA ALA A 150 6.89 4.48 5.44
C ALA A 150 5.67 3.95 6.22
N LEU A 151 5.68 2.67 6.61
CA LEU A 151 4.62 2.07 7.42
C LEU A 151 4.49 2.76 8.79
N SER A 152 5.61 3.18 9.38
CA SER A 152 5.65 3.89 10.66
C SER A 152 5.10 5.31 10.50
N ARG A 153 5.54 6.05 9.48
CA ARG A 153 5.02 7.40 9.15
C ARG A 153 3.51 7.38 8.87
N CYS A 154 3.04 6.35 8.17
CA CYS A 154 1.63 6.14 7.86
C CYS A 154 0.80 5.58 9.03
N SER A 155 1.41 5.27 10.19
CA SER A 155 0.73 4.69 11.35
C SER A 155 -0.01 3.37 11.07
N VAL A 156 0.55 2.54 10.18
CA VAL A 156 -0.03 1.23 9.82
C VAL A 156 0.88 0.04 10.18
N SER A 157 2.09 0.29 10.69
CA SER A 157 3.11 -0.73 10.98
C SER A 157 2.60 -1.89 11.84
N GLU A 158 1.86 -1.59 12.90
CA GLU A 158 1.39 -2.57 13.89
C GLU A 158 0.08 -3.25 13.49
N ARG A 159 -0.50 -2.89 12.35
CA ARG A 159 -1.71 -3.57 11.86
C ARG A 159 -1.38 -5.01 11.51
N GLN A 160 -2.22 -5.93 11.95
CA GLN A 160 -2.00 -7.36 11.77
C GLN A 160 -2.96 -7.97 10.76
N VAL A 161 -2.51 -9.06 10.16
CA VAL A 161 -3.36 -10.00 9.42
C VAL A 161 -3.07 -11.42 9.87
N CYS A 162 -4.07 -12.29 9.75
CA CYS A 162 -3.90 -13.72 9.95
C CYS A 162 -3.87 -14.41 8.59
N VAL A 163 -2.74 -15.04 8.25
CA VAL A 163 -2.62 -15.82 7.02
C VAL A 163 -2.77 -17.29 7.36
N GLN A 164 -3.73 -17.93 6.70
CA GLN A 164 -4.03 -19.35 6.84
C GLN A 164 -3.71 -20.05 5.53
N TRP A 165 -3.03 -21.20 5.62
CA TRP A 165 -2.79 -22.03 4.46
C TRP A 165 -2.85 -23.51 4.80
N TRP A 166 -3.34 -24.30 3.84
CA TRP A 166 -3.50 -25.74 3.99
C TRP A 166 -2.43 -26.45 3.20
N LYS A 167 -1.59 -27.23 3.87
CA LYS A 167 -0.60 -28.09 3.25
C LYS A 167 -1.18 -29.48 3.00
N LEU A 168 -0.96 -30.03 1.80
CA LEU A 168 -1.27 -31.41 1.48
C LEU A 168 -0.41 -32.32 2.36
N GLY A 169 -1.04 -33.33 2.95
CA GLY A 169 -0.32 -34.32 3.72
C GLY A 169 0.70 -35.07 2.86
N ARG A 170 1.89 -35.25 3.42
CA ARG A 170 2.99 -35.96 2.75
C ARG A 170 2.70 -37.45 2.64
N TRP A 171 3.29 -38.10 1.65
CA TRP A 171 3.31 -39.57 1.57
C TRP A 171 4.34 -40.12 2.56
N PHE A 172 3.92 -41.07 3.39
CA PHE A 172 4.77 -41.74 4.37
C PHE A 172 4.39 -43.23 4.43
N TYR A 173 5.37 -44.12 4.18
CA TYR A 173 5.17 -45.57 4.08
C TYR A 173 3.97 -46.02 3.22
N GLY A 174 3.78 -45.39 2.05
CA GLY A 174 2.70 -45.76 1.13
C GLY A 174 1.30 -45.24 1.51
N PHE A 175 1.17 -44.49 2.62
CA PHE A 175 -0.06 -43.81 2.99
C PHE A 175 0.11 -42.30 2.89
N ARG A 176 -0.97 -41.61 2.54
CA ARG A 176 -0.99 -40.16 2.57
C ARG A 176 -1.41 -39.67 3.94
N LEU A 177 -0.56 -38.86 4.57
CA LEU A 177 -0.87 -38.21 5.85
C LEU A 177 -2.02 -37.20 5.68
N ARG A 178 -2.59 -36.76 6.81
CA ARG A 178 -3.66 -35.75 6.81
C ARG A 178 -3.11 -34.40 6.36
N ASP A 179 -3.94 -33.64 5.65
CA ASP A 179 -3.64 -32.25 5.32
C ASP A 179 -3.53 -31.38 6.60
N GLU A 180 -2.57 -30.47 6.61
CA GLU A 180 -2.22 -29.65 7.78
C GLU A 180 -2.60 -28.19 7.55
N MET A 181 -3.45 -27.65 8.44
CA MET A 181 -3.75 -26.22 8.47
C MET A 181 -2.67 -25.48 9.26
N HIS A 182 -2.04 -24.52 8.61
CA HIS A 182 -1.12 -23.59 9.24
C HIS A 182 -1.80 -22.22 9.37
N SER A 183 -1.53 -21.50 10.45
CA SER A 183 -2.08 -20.18 10.72
C SER A 183 -1.00 -19.31 11.36
N ARG A 184 -0.76 -18.12 10.82
CA ARG A 184 0.20 -17.16 11.37
C ARG A 184 -0.42 -15.77 11.42
N ASN A 185 -0.32 -15.13 12.59
CA ASN A 185 -0.58 -13.71 12.73
C ASN A 185 0.73 -12.97 12.48
N VAL A 186 0.66 -11.91 11.68
CA VAL A 186 1.85 -11.12 11.29
C VAL A 186 1.46 -9.66 11.18
N SER A 187 2.32 -8.76 11.67
CA SER A 187 2.15 -7.32 11.49
C SER A 187 2.64 -6.87 10.10
N LEU A 188 2.24 -5.69 9.64
CA LEU A 188 2.80 -5.11 8.41
C LEU A 188 4.30 -4.85 8.55
N ARG A 189 4.76 -4.47 9.75
CA ARG A 189 6.19 -4.32 10.05
C ARG A 189 6.94 -5.64 9.88
N ASP A 190 6.42 -6.72 10.45
CA ASP A 190 7.06 -8.04 10.36
C ASP A 190 7.06 -8.55 8.92
N LEU A 191 5.99 -8.28 8.15
CA LEU A 191 5.94 -8.58 6.71
C LEU A 191 6.99 -7.80 5.91
N ALA A 192 7.26 -6.54 6.25
CA ALA A 192 8.30 -5.76 5.59
C ALA A 192 9.72 -6.21 5.98
N ALA A 193 9.87 -6.75 7.19
CA ALA A 193 11.13 -7.27 7.72
C ALA A 193 11.36 -8.75 7.34
N THR A 194 12.54 -9.27 7.72
CA THR A 194 12.89 -10.70 7.55
C THR A 194 11.99 -11.65 8.35
N GLY A 195 11.28 -11.14 9.36
CA GLY A 195 10.33 -11.90 10.18
C GLY A 195 9.11 -12.46 9.41
N GLY A 196 8.81 -11.91 8.22
CA GLY A 196 7.66 -12.27 7.40
C GLY A 196 7.97 -13.17 6.21
N GLU A 197 9.21 -13.62 6.01
CA GLU A 197 9.64 -14.32 4.78
C GLU A 197 8.85 -15.60 4.47
N GLU A 198 8.46 -16.38 5.48
CA GLU A 198 7.62 -17.56 5.25
C GLU A 198 6.24 -17.15 4.71
N VAL A 199 5.60 -16.18 5.37
CA VAL A 199 4.26 -15.73 5.01
C VAL A 199 4.27 -15.07 3.63
N LEU A 200 5.25 -14.20 3.36
CA LEU A 200 5.41 -13.58 2.04
C LEU A 200 5.62 -14.62 0.95
N ARG A 201 6.46 -15.64 1.17
CA ARG A 201 6.63 -16.73 0.19
C ARG A 201 5.34 -17.48 -0.07
N VAL A 202 4.53 -17.75 0.97
CA VAL A 202 3.22 -18.40 0.81
C VAL A 202 2.26 -17.51 0.02
N LEU A 203 2.21 -16.21 0.32
CA LEU A 203 1.36 -15.25 -0.39
C LEU A 203 1.78 -15.05 -1.85
N HIS A 204 3.08 -15.00 -2.11
CA HIS A 204 3.64 -14.81 -3.45
C HIS A 204 3.46 -16.07 -4.30
N ARG A 205 3.79 -17.24 -3.76
CA ARG A 205 3.67 -18.52 -4.47
C ARG A 205 2.20 -18.90 -4.68
N GLY A 206 1.34 -18.64 -3.70
CA GLY A 206 -0.05 -19.08 -3.71
C GLY A 206 -0.20 -20.59 -3.54
N ALA A 207 -1.34 -21.12 -4.01
CA ALA A 207 -1.70 -22.53 -3.91
C ALA A 207 -1.01 -23.38 -5.00
N ILE A 208 0.28 -23.70 -4.80
CA ILE A 208 1.05 -24.53 -5.75
C ILE A 208 1.70 -25.71 -5.01
N HIS A 209 1.70 -26.88 -5.66
CA HIS A 209 2.24 -28.16 -5.17
C HIS A 209 1.62 -28.57 -3.85
N GLU A 210 2.31 -28.30 -2.74
CA GLU A 210 1.97 -28.73 -1.39
C GLU A 210 0.92 -27.83 -0.73
N VAL A 211 0.56 -26.68 -1.30
CA VAL A 211 -0.41 -25.75 -0.71
C VAL A 211 -1.70 -25.76 -1.50
N ILE A 212 -2.81 -26.12 -0.85
CA ILE A 212 -4.14 -26.29 -1.48
C ILE A 212 -4.90 -24.96 -1.56
N ARG A 213 -4.79 -24.16 -0.50
CA ARG A 213 -5.54 -22.92 -0.33
C ARG A 213 -4.74 -21.99 0.57
N VAL A 214 -4.86 -20.70 0.31
CA VAL A 214 -4.30 -19.64 1.15
C VAL A 214 -5.36 -18.56 1.30
N GLN A 215 -5.62 -18.17 2.55
CA GLN A 215 -6.57 -17.15 2.94
C GLN A 215 -5.89 -16.09 3.80
N ILE A 216 -6.29 -14.84 3.62
CA ILE A 216 -5.84 -13.70 4.41
C ILE A 216 -7.05 -13.18 5.16
N LEU A 217 -6.99 -13.22 6.47
CA LEU A 217 -8.05 -12.81 7.36
C LEU A 217 -7.67 -11.50 8.03
N THR A 218 -8.64 -10.60 8.13
CA THR A 218 -8.55 -9.51 9.10
C THR A 218 -8.61 -10.12 10.51
N PRO A 219 -7.81 -9.64 11.48
CA PRO A 219 -7.90 -10.14 12.85
C PRO A 219 -9.32 -9.91 13.33
N LYS A 220 -10.00 -10.99 13.74
CA LYS A 220 -11.27 -10.85 14.43
C LYS A 220 -11.00 -10.06 15.70
N GLN A 221 -11.76 -8.99 15.94
CA GLN A 221 -11.90 -8.46 17.29
C GLN A 221 -12.24 -9.66 18.19
N PRO A 222 -11.58 -9.86 19.33
CA PRO A 222 -11.94 -10.95 20.22
C PRO A 222 -13.36 -10.67 20.70
N THR A 223 -14.34 -11.25 20.03
CA THR A 223 -15.62 -11.52 20.64
C THR A 223 -15.29 -12.35 21.85
N HIS A 224 -15.64 -11.86 23.03
CA HIS A 224 -15.73 -12.66 24.24
C HIS A 224 -16.63 -13.85 23.91
N ALA A 225 -16.04 -14.94 23.40
CA ALA A 225 -16.71 -16.20 23.25
C ALA A 225 -16.89 -16.70 24.68
N SER A 226 -18.08 -16.50 25.24
CA SER A 226 -18.55 -17.27 26.38
C SER A 226 -18.55 -18.74 25.96
N TRP A 227 -17.51 -19.47 26.33
CA TRP A 227 -17.48 -20.91 26.28
C TRP A 227 -18.47 -21.42 27.34
N SER A 228 -19.72 -21.61 26.98
CA SER A 228 -20.59 -22.53 27.70
C SER A 228 -20.61 -23.85 26.94
N HIS A 229 -19.78 -24.77 27.43
CA HIS A 229 -19.74 -26.18 27.07
C HIS A 229 -21.15 -26.79 26.96
N GLN A 230 -21.44 -27.43 25.82
CA GLN A 230 -22.39 -28.54 25.78
C GLN A 230 -21.60 -29.84 25.90
N GLN A 231 -21.66 -30.44 27.09
CA GLN A 231 -21.51 -31.87 27.40
C GLN A 231 -22.48 -32.08 28.59
N ALA A 232 -23.38 -33.06 28.64
CA ALA A 232 -23.59 -34.29 27.91
C ALA A 232 -25.09 -34.54 27.69
#